data_AF-A0A8S0RAM4-F1
#
_entry.id   AF-A0A8S0RAM4-F1
#
_cell.length_a   1.000
_cell.length_b   1.000
_cell.length_c   1.000
_cell.angle_alpha   90.00
_cell.angle_beta   90.00
_cell.angle_gamma   90.00
#
_symmetry.space_group_name_H-M   'P 1'
#
loop_
_entity.id
_entity.type
_entity.pdbx_description
1 polymer ?
#
loop_
_entity_poly.entity_id
_entity_poly.type
_entity_poly.pdbx_seq_one_letter_code
_entity_poly.pdbx_strand_id
1 'polypeptide(L)'
;MQSCSCVSPGYMAQQFDINERMRAILIDWLIEVHHKFELREETLFLTVNLIDQFLAKQTVVRKKLQLVGLVAMLLACKYEEVSIPVVDDLVLISDKAYTRKEVLDMEKLMLNTLQYNMSVPTAYVFIRRFLKAAQFDRKLEQLSFFLIELCLVEYEMLKYPPSFLAAAAIYTAQCTLFGDGNWSKTCERHTTYSADQLLECSRRIVGFHQNSATGKLTGVHRKYNISKFEYVAKSEPANFLLVQTLGHSR
;
A
#
# COMPACT_ATOMS: atom_id res chain seq x y z
N MET A 1 -9.31 -12.51 -20.15
CA MET A 1 -9.14 -13.42 -19.00
C MET A 1 -8.08 -12.84 -18.06
N GLN A 2 -8.48 -11.97 -17.15
CA GLN A 2 -7.71 -11.63 -15.95
C GLN A 2 -8.66 -11.86 -14.78
N SER A 3 -8.81 -13.11 -14.35
CA SER A 3 -9.28 -13.40 -12.99
C SER A 3 -8.11 -13.06 -12.07
N CYS A 4 -7.83 -11.76 -11.96
CA CYS A 4 -6.74 -11.24 -11.15
C CYS A 4 -7.09 -11.53 -9.68
N SER A 5 -6.08 -11.90 -8.90
CA SER A 5 -6.10 -12.22 -7.46
C SER A 5 -6.51 -11.03 -6.57
N CYS A 6 -7.58 -10.34 -6.94
CA CYS A 6 -8.13 -9.22 -6.20
C CYS A 6 -8.87 -9.75 -4.98
N VAL A 7 -8.43 -9.31 -3.81
CA VAL A 7 -9.13 -9.59 -2.57
C VAL A 7 -10.48 -8.88 -2.61
N SER A 8 -11.55 -9.57 -2.21
CA SER A 8 -12.90 -8.99 -2.18
C SER A 8 -12.91 -7.76 -1.26
N PRO A 9 -13.31 -6.56 -1.73
CA PRO A 9 -13.30 -5.33 -0.92
C PRO A 9 -14.19 -5.37 0.33
N GLY A 10 -15.03 -6.40 0.49
CA GLY A 10 -15.91 -6.59 1.64
C GLY A 10 -15.51 -7.77 2.55
N TYR A 11 -14.31 -8.33 2.42
CA TYR A 11 -13.92 -9.51 3.21
C TYR A 11 -13.95 -9.28 4.72
N MET A 12 -13.80 -8.02 5.18
CA MET A 12 -13.84 -7.68 6.60
C MET A 12 -15.20 -7.97 7.22
N ALA A 13 -16.28 -8.04 6.43
CA ALA A 13 -17.61 -8.43 6.92
C ALA A 13 -17.67 -9.90 7.41
N GLN A 14 -16.71 -10.74 6.99
CA GLN A 14 -16.59 -12.13 7.46
C GLN A 14 -15.79 -12.25 8.75
N GLN A 15 -15.16 -11.16 9.22
CA GLN A 15 -14.35 -11.14 10.43
C GLN A 15 -15.21 -10.73 11.63
N PHE A 16 -15.12 -11.50 12.71
CA PHE A 16 -15.95 -11.28 13.91
C PHE A 16 -15.28 -10.45 15.01
N ASP A 17 -13.94 -10.45 15.08
CA ASP A 17 -13.17 -9.83 16.18
C ASP A 17 -12.15 -8.77 15.69
N ILE A 18 -12.05 -8.57 14.37
CA ILE A 18 -11.20 -7.53 13.76
C ILE A 18 -12.03 -6.67 12.81
N ASN A 19 -11.55 -5.45 12.57
CA ASN A 19 -12.19 -4.51 11.66
C ASN A 19 -11.16 -3.74 10.82
N GLU A 20 -11.65 -2.94 9.89
CA GLU A 20 -10.87 -2.13 8.95
C GLU A 20 -9.84 -1.25 9.65
N ARG A 21 -10.21 -0.65 10.79
CA ARG A 21 -9.31 0.19 11.59
C ARG A 21 -8.17 -0.62 12.21
N MET A 22 -8.42 -1.84 12.67
CA MET A 22 -7.35 -2.71 13.20
C MET A 22 -6.37 -3.14 12.09
N ARG A 23 -6.87 -3.39 10.87
CA ARG A 23 -6.03 -3.61 9.69
C ARG A 23 -5.16 -2.39 9.39
N ALA A 24 -5.74 -1.19 9.38
CA ALA A 24 -5.00 0.05 9.15
C ALA A 24 -3.89 0.26 10.19
N ILE A 25 -4.17 0.02 11.48
CA ILE A 25 -3.16 0.06 12.56
C ILE A 25 -2.04 -0.94 12.31
N LEU A 26 -2.37 -2.17 11.90
CA LEU A 26 -1.37 -3.19 11.59
C LEU A 26 -0.46 -2.75 10.43
N ILE A 27 -1.04 -2.26 9.33
CA ILE A 27 -0.27 -1.87 8.14
C ILE A 27 0.60 -0.65 8.42
N ASP A 28 0.09 0.36 9.13
CA ASP A 28 0.87 1.53 9.53
C ASP A 28 2.12 1.13 10.33
N TRP A 29 1.95 0.21 11.29
CA TRP A 29 3.06 -0.35 12.05
C TRP A 29 4.01 -1.19 11.18
N LEU A 30 3.49 -2.03 10.28
CA LEU A 30 4.32 -2.81 9.37
C LEU A 30 5.14 -1.95 8.42
N ILE A 31 4.69 -0.74 8.06
CA ILE A 31 5.47 0.21 7.27
C ILE A 31 6.68 0.72 8.07
N GLU A 32 6.52 0.98 9.37
CA GLU A 32 7.65 1.32 10.24
C GLU A 32 8.63 0.14 10.38
N VAL A 33 8.12 -1.09 10.54
CA VAL A 33 8.93 -2.31 10.61
C VAL A 33 9.68 -2.56 9.30
N HIS A 34 8.99 -2.44 8.16
CA HIS A 34 9.56 -2.54 6.81
C HIS A 34 10.73 -1.59 6.63
N HIS A 35 10.54 -0.33 7.05
CA HIS A 35 11.57 0.69 6.96
C HIS A 35 12.76 0.39 7.87
N LYS A 36 12.51 -0.09 9.10
CA LYS A 36 13.55 -0.43 10.08
C LYS A 36 14.45 -1.58 9.62
N PHE A 37 13.89 -2.55 8.90
CA PHE A 37 14.66 -3.65 8.31
C PHE A 37 15.25 -3.31 6.92
N GLU A 38 15.03 -2.09 6.42
CA GLU A 38 15.51 -1.62 5.12
C GLU A 38 15.14 -2.53 3.94
N LEU A 39 13.96 -3.13 4.00
CA LEU A 39 13.47 -4.07 2.98
C LEU A 39 13.11 -3.35 1.67
N ARG A 40 13.11 -4.07 0.55
CA ARG A 40 12.65 -3.58 -0.76
C ARG A 40 11.18 -3.17 -0.68
N GLU A 41 10.79 -2.18 -1.47
CA GLU A 41 9.39 -1.71 -1.50
C GLU A 41 8.46 -2.85 -1.95
N GLU A 42 8.88 -3.66 -2.92
CA GLU A 42 8.15 -4.83 -3.42
C GLU A 42 7.68 -5.76 -2.28
N THR A 43 8.56 -5.97 -1.29
CA THR A 43 8.30 -6.77 -0.09
C THR A 43 7.13 -6.22 0.74
N LEU A 44 7.01 -4.90 0.88
CA LEU A 44 5.88 -4.27 1.59
C LEU A 44 4.56 -4.50 0.86
N PHE A 45 4.53 -4.28 -0.45
CA PHE A 45 3.31 -4.47 -1.24
C PHE A 45 2.87 -5.94 -1.24
N LEU A 46 3.82 -6.87 -1.34
CA LEU A 46 3.52 -8.30 -1.23
C LEU A 46 3.00 -8.65 0.18
N THR A 47 3.63 -8.11 1.23
CA THR A 47 3.19 -8.29 2.63
C THR A 47 1.72 -7.92 2.80
N VAL A 48 1.33 -6.72 2.39
CA VAL A 48 -0.06 -6.23 2.53
C VAL A 48 -1.02 -7.11 1.75
N ASN A 49 -0.66 -7.48 0.51
CA ASN A 49 -1.47 -8.38 -0.29
C ASN A 49 -1.65 -9.76 0.37
N LEU A 50 -0.59 -10.35 0.96
CA LEU A 50 -0.67 -11.63 1.66
C LEU A 50 -1.59 -11.55 2.88
N ILE A 51 -1.52 -10.46 3.65
CA ILE A 51 -2.42 -10.20 4.79
C ILE A 51 -3.87 -10.20 4.32
N ASP A 52 -4.19 -9.43 3.29
CA ASP A 52 -5.56 -9.29 2.79
C ASP A 52 -6.10 -10.60 2.22
N GLN A 53 -5.30 -11.33 1.45
CA GLN A 53 -5.69 -12.64 0.92
C GLN A 53 -5.91 -13.67 2.02
N PHE A 54 -5.09 -13.66 3.07
CA PHE A 54 -5.24 -14.55 4.20
C PHE A 54 -6.49 -14.23 5.01
N LEU A 55 -6.70 -12.95 5.37
CA LEU A 55 -7.88 -12.50 6.11
C LEU A 55 -9.18 -12.66 5.32
N ALA A 56 -9.12 -12.74 3.99
CA ALA A 56 -10.30 -13.05 3.19
C ALA A 56 -10.72 -14.52 3.23
N LYS A 57 -9.86 -15.42 3.70
CA LYS A 57 -10.10 -16.87 3.76
C LYS A 57 -10.11 -17.42 5.18
N GLN A 58 -9.48 -16.73 6.12
CA GLN A 58 -9.29 -17.18 7.49
C GLN A 58 -9.81 -16.13 8.48
N THR A 59 -10.70 -16.54 9.38
CA THR A 59 -11.12 -15.72 10.51
C THR A 59 -10.00 -15.65 11.55
N VAL A 60 -9.68 -14.44 12.02
CA VAL A 60 -8.57 -14.19 12.94
C VAL A 60 -9.04 -13.39 14.14
N VAL A 61 -8.66 -13.83 15.33
CA VAL A 61 -8.89 -13.06 16.57
C VAL A 61 -7.89 -11.92 16.67
N ARG A 62 -8.30 -10.79 17.25
CA ARG A 62 -7.50 -9.57 17.37
C ARG A 62 -6.10 -9.79 17.94
N LYS A 63 -5.97 -10.68 18.93
CA LYS A 63 -4.68 -11.02 19.57
C LYS A 63 -3.66 -11.65 18.63
N LYS A 64 -4.11 -12.24 17.51
CA LYS A 64 -3.26 -12.91 16.52
C LYS A 64 -3.06 -12.06 15.24
N LEU A 65 -3.68 -10.89 15.14
CA LEU A 65 -3.59 -10.04 13.96
C LEU A 65 -2.15 -9.54 13.70
N GLN A 66 -1.41 -9.15 14.74
CA GLN A 66 0.00 -8.76 14.58
C GLN A 66 0.88 -9.94 14.14
N LEU A 67 0.65 -11.15 14.68
CA LEU A 67 1.34 -12.37 14.24
C LEU A 67 1.11 -12.65 12.75
N VAL A 68 -0.12 -12.47 12.26
CA VAL A 68 -0.45 -12.58 10.82
C VAL A 68 0.39 -11.59 10.01
N GLY A 69 0.48 -10.33 10.45
CA GLY A 69 1.28 -9.31 9.76
C GLY A 69 2.77 -9.64 9.69
N LEU A 70 3.35 -10.08 10.82
CA LEU A 70 4.76 -10.49 10.90
C LEU A 70 5.07 -11.68 9.99
N VAL A 71 4.19 -12.67 9.98
CA VAL A 71 4.35 -13.88 9.16
C VAL A 71 4.17 -13.57 7.68
N ALA A 72 3.21 -12.72 7.32
CA ALA A 72 3.07 -12.25 5.95
C ALA A 72 4.33 -11.52 5.47
N MET A 73 4.95 -10.70 6.33
CA MET A 73 6.21 -10.04 6.01
C MET A 73 7.37 -11.03 5.89
N LEU A 74 7.46 -12.03 6.78
CA LEU A 74 8.46 -13.10 6.68
C LEU A 74 8.36 -13.84 5.34
N LEU A 75 7.15 -14.19 4.91
CA LEU A 75 6.90 -14.86 3.64
C LEU A 75 7.25 -13.96 2.45
N ALA A 76 6.89 -12.69 2.51
CA ALA A 76 7.28 -11.72 1.48
C ALA A 76 8.80 -11.57 1.40
N CYS A 77 9.51 -11.48 2.55
CA CYS A 77 10.97 -11.45 2.57
C CYS A 77 11.57 -12.72 1.96
N LYS A 78 11.05 -13.91 2.29
CA LYS A 78 11.51 -15.17 1.69
C LYS A 78 11.31 -15.23 0.18
N TYR A 79 10.35 -14.48 -0.35
CA TYR A 79 10.02 -14.45 -1.76
C TYR A 79 10.84 -13.40 -2.52
N GLU A 80 11.05 -12.24 -1.92
CA GLU A 80 11.63 -11.06 -2.57
C GLU A 80 13.07 -10.77 -2.12
N GLU A 81 13.45 -11.01 -0.88
CA GLU A 81 14.74 -10.55 -0.36
C GLU A 81 15.87 -11.53 -0.59
N VAL A 82 17.07 -10.99 -0.85
CA VAL A 82 18.31 -11.77 -0.86
C VAL A 82 18.76 -12.08 0.58
N SER A 83 18.58 -11.11 1.49
CA SER A 83 18.87 -11.26 2.92
C SER A 83 17.56 -11.13 3.70
N ILE A 84 17.20 -12.21 4.39
CA ILE A 84 15.90 -12.35 5.03
C ILE A 84 16.11 -12.19 6.55
N PRO A 85 15.29 -11.39 7.25
CA PRO A 85 15.33 -11.34 8.71
C PRO A 85 15.04 -12.73 9.28
N VAL A 86 15.79 -13.14 10.30
CA VAL A 86 15.55 -14.45 10.92
C VAL A 86 14.30 -14.38 11.79
N VAL A 87 13.68 -15.53 12.08
CA VAL A 87 12.47 -15.60 12.90
C VAL A 87 12.66 -14.93 14.27
N ASP A 88 13.87 -15.00 14.83
CA ASP A 88 14.17 -14.39 16.13
C ASP A 88 14.17 -12.85 16.08
N ASP A 89 14.47 -12.24 14.92
CA ASP A 89 14.34 -10.78 14.72
C ASP A 89 12.86 -10.35 14.77
N LEU A 90 11.97 -11.18 14.20
CA LEU A 90 10.53 -10.94 14.22
C LEU A 90 9.95 -11.13 15.63
N VAL A 91 10.45 -12.12 16.37
CA VAL A 91 10.10 -12.29 17.79
C VAL A 91 10.54 -11.06 18.59
N LEU A 92 11.76 -10.58 18.36
CA LEU A 92 12.30 -9.41 19.05
C LEU A 92 11.52 -8.12 18.73
N ILE A 93 11.19 -7.86 17.46
CA ILE A 93 10.45 -6.65 17.07
C ILE A 93 8.99 -6.66 17.53
N SER A 94 8.45 -7.85 17.82
CA SER A 94 7.15 -8.03 18.46
C SER A 94 7.19 -7.89 19.99
N ASP A 95 8.31 -7.44 20.56
CA ASP A 95 8.55 -7.39 22.01
C ASP A 95 8.33 -8.75 22.69
N LYS A 96 8.73 -9.83 22.00
CA LYS A 96 8.54 -11.22 22.42
C LYS A 96 7.08 -11.59 22.73
N ALA A 97 6.12 -10.89 22.12
CA ALA A 97 4.70 -11.22 22.22
C ALA A 97 4.37 -12.62 21.66
N TYR A 98 5.22 -13.14 20.78
CA TYR A 98 5.07 -14.44 20.14
C TYR A 98 6.32 -15.30 20.27
N THR A 99 6.11 -16.61 20.38
CA THR A 99 7.19 -17.60 20.37
C THR A 99 7.57 -17.98 18.94
N ARG A 100 8.80 -18.48 18.74
CA ARG A 100 9.25 -19.04 17.46
C ARG A 100 8.28 -20.09 16.90
N LYS A 101 7.74 -20.94 17.79
CA LYS A 101 6.78 -21.98 17.42
C LYS A 101 5.50 -21.37 16.83
N GLU A 102 4.95 -20.34 17.46
CA GLU A 102 3.75 -19.67 16.96
C GLU A 102 3.96 -19.00 15.60
N VAL A 103 5.15 -18.43 15.35
CA VAL A 103 5.51 -17.88 14.04
C VAL A 103 5.51 -18.97 12.97
N LEU A 104 6.15 -20.12 13.24
CA LEU A 104 6.22 -21.24 12.30
C LEU A 104 4.85 -21.91 12.07
N ASP A 105 4.04 -22.03 13.12
CA ASP A 105 2.68 -22.59 13.01
C ASP A 105 1.79 -21.68 12.16
N MET A 106 1.87 -20.37 12.36
CA MET A 106 1.14 -19.39 11.54
C MET A 106 1.66 -19.35 10.10
N GLU A 107 2.98 -19.45 9.88
CA GLU A 107 3.57 -19.55 8.54
C GLU A 107 2.98 -20.73 7.76
N LYS A 108 2.97 -21.92 8.39
CA LYS A 108 2.38 -23.12 7.80
C LYS A 108 0.89 -22.93 7.50
N LEU A 109 0.13 -22.33 8.43
CA LEU A 109 -1.29 -22.04 8.24
C LEU A 109 -1.51 -21.10 7.05
N MET A 110 -0.75 -20.01 6.96
CA MET A 110 -0.87 -19.02 5.90
C MET A 110 -0.54 -19.62 4.53
N LEU A 111 0.57 -20.34 4.39
CA LEU A 111 0.96 -21.01 3.15
C LEU A 111 -0.11 -22.01 2.67
N ASN A 112 -0.65 -22.82 3.58
CA ASN A 112 -1.70 -23.78 3.26
C ASN A 112 -2.99 -23.07 2.83
N THR A 113 -3.38 -22.00 3.53
CA THR A 113 -4.59 -21.21 3.23
C THR A 113 -4.50 -20.52 1.86
N LEU A 114 -3.31 -20.04 1.52
CA LEU A 114 -3.02 -19.41 0.23
C LEU A 114 -2.69 -20.41 -0.88
N GLN A 115 -2.64 -21.71 -0.57
CA GLN A 115 -2.25 -22.77 -1.50
C GLN A 115 -0.91 -22.46 -2.20
N TYR A 116 0.03 -21.85 -1.46
CA TYR A 116 1.33 -21.41 -1.96
C TYR A 116 1.28 -20.41 -3.13
N ASN A 117 0.11 -19.80 -3.40
CA ASN A 117 -0.03 -18.78 -4.44
C ASN A 117 0.42 -17.41 -3.92
N MET A 118 1.72 -17.13 -4.02
CA MET A 118 2.33 -15.85 -3.62
C MET A 118 2.73 -14.97 -4.82
N SER A 119 2.72 -15.53 -6.03
CA SER A 119 3.12 -14.86 -7.27
C SER A 119 1.98 -14.02 -7.85
N VAL A 120 1.69 -12.87 -7.23
CA VAL A 120 0.63 -11.98 -7.71
C VAL A 120 1.16 -10.59 -8.04
N PRO A 121 0.69 -9.95 -9.13
CA PRO A 121 1.11 -8.61 -9.47
C PRO A 121 0.55 -7.61 -8.45
N THR A 122 1.44 -6.97 -7.70
CA THR A 122 1.08 -5.91 -6.75
C THR A 122 1.12 -4.53 -7.41
N ALA A 123 0.71 -3.49 -6.70
CA ALA A 123 0.74 -2.14 -7.25
C ALA A 123 2.18 -1.66 -7.53
N TYR A 124 3.17 -2.26 -6.87
CA TYR A 124 4.60 -2.01 -7.09
C TYR A 124 5.03 -2.24 -8.55
N VAL A 125 4.67 -3.38 -9.15
CA VAL A 125 5.11 -3.68 -10.52
C VAL A 125 4.52 -2.69 -11.54
N PHE A 126 3.30 -2.21 -11.28
CA PHE A 126 2.64 -1.22 -12.12
C PHE A 126 3.24 0.17 -11.93
N ILE A 127 3.46 0.62 -10.69
CA ILE A 127 4.00 1.97 -10.45
C ILE A 127 5.40 2.12 -11.05
N ARG A 128 6.25 1.09 -10.93
CA ARG A 128 7.60 1.07 -11.55
C ARG A 128 7.53 1.15 -13.07
N ARG A 129 6.55 0.52 -13.69
CA ARG A 129 6.33 0.58 -15.14
C ARG A 129 5.80 1.95 -15.57
N PHE A 130 4.82 2.48 -14.86
CA PHE A 130 4.13 3.71 -15.22
C PHE A 130 5.00 4.95 -14.96
N LEU A 131 5.83 4.95 -13.92
CA LEU A 131 6.81 6.02 -13.69
C LEU A 131 7.73 6.20 -14.90
N LYS A 132 8.24 5.11 -15.50
CA LYS A 132 9.04 5.18 -16.74
C LYS A 132 8.31 5.88 -17.88
N ALA A 133 7.00 5.63 -18.03
CA ALA A 133 6.18 6.29 -19.05
C ALA A 133 5.92 7.77 -18.73
N ALA A 134 5.86 8.12 -17.45
CA ALA A 134 5.72 9.48 -16.95
C ALA A 134 7.02 10.31 -16.98
N GLN A 135 8.14 9.73 -17.46
CA GLN A 135 9.46 10.37 -17.48
C GLN A 135 9.86 10.94 -16.12
N PHE A 136 9.69 10.12 -15.08
CA PHE A 136 9.86 10.54 -13.69
C PHE A 136 11.24 11.12 -13.37
N ASP A 137 11.23 12.15 -12.53
CA ASP A 137 12.38 12.51 -11.71
C ASP A 137 12.28 11.84 -10.33
N ARG A 138 13.34 11.98 -9.53
CA ARG A 138 13.39 11.38 -8.19
C ARG A 138 12.23 11.85 -7.30
N LYS A 139 11.87 13.13 -7.38
CA LYS A 139 10.81 13.72 -6.55
C LYS A 139 9.44 13.14 -6.89
N LEU A 140 9.11 13.02 -8.17
CA LEU A 140 7.88 12.40 -8.65
C LEU A 140 7.80 10.93 -8.23
N GLU A 141 8.90 10.18 -8.34
CA GLU A 141 8.95 8.79 -7.87
C GLU A 141 8.65 8.70 -6.36
N GLN A 142 9.37 9.46 -5.53
CA GLN A 142 9.18 9.40 -4.08
C GLN A 142 7.79 9.83 -3.65
N LEU A 143 7.24 10.89 -4.26
CA LEU A 143 5.89 11.34 -3.97
C LEU A 143 4.84 10.31 -4.42
N SER A 144 5.03 9.69 -5.58
CA SER A 144 4.12 8.63 -6.06
C SER A 144 4.13 7.43 -5.11
N PHE A 145 5.30 7.02 -4.61
CA PHE A 145 5.43 5.96 -3.62
C PHE A 145 4.79 6.32 -2.28
N PHE A 146 5.00 7.54 -1.79
CA PHE A 146 4.35 8.06 -0.60
C PHE A 146 2.82 7.96 -0.71
N LEU A 147 2.25 8.46 -1.80
CA LEU A 147 0.80 8.50 -2.01
C LEU A 147 0.18 7.11 -2.16
N ILE A 148 0.85 6.18 -2.84
CA ILE A 148 0.34 4.81 -2.95
C ILE A 148 0.50 4.01 -1.65
N GLU A 149 1.52 4.29 -0.83
CA GLU A 149 1.66 3.64 0.48
C GLU A 149 0.58 4.13 1.46
N LEU A 150 0.13 5.38 1.37
CA LEU A 150 -1.09 5.83 2.07
C LEU A 150 -2.30 4.98 1.68
N CYS A 151 -2.41 4.60 0.40
CA CYS A 151 -3.51 3.75 -0.07
C CYS A 151 -3.46 2.33 0.51
N LEU A 152 -2.28 1.81 0.90
CA LEU A 152 -2.17 0.47 1.50
C LEU A 152 -2.83 0.41 2.87
N VAL A 153 -2.72 1.51 3.63
CA VAL A 153 -3.30 1.65 4.99
C VAL A 153 -4.82 1.67 4.93
N GLU A 154 -5.39 2.35 3.94
CA GLU A 154 -6.82 2.62 3.82
C GLU A 154 -7.59 1.46 3.20
N TYR A 155 -8.46 0.81 3.99
CA TYR A 155 -9.22 -0.37 3.57
C TYR A 155 -10.09 -0.10 2.34
N GLU A 156 -10.69 1.09 2.26
CA GLU A 156 -11.57 1.46 1.15
C GLU A 156 -10.89 1.45 -0.24
N MET A 157 -9.55 1.48 -0.27
CA MET A 157 -8.78 1.48 -1.51
C MET A 157 -8.68 0.10 -2.15
N LEU A 158 -9.03 -0.97 -1.44
CA LEU A 158 -9.10 -2.34 -1.98
C LEU A 158 -10.12 -2.50 -3.10
N LYS A 159 -11.08 -1.57 -3.23
CA LYS A 159 -12.05 -1.57 -4.33
C LYS A 159 -11.40 -1.30 -5.71
N TYR A 160 -10.19 -0.74 -5.73
CA TYR A 160 -9.47 -0.43 -6.97
C TYR A 160 -8.42 -1.51 -7.27
N PRO A 161 -8.25 -1.90 -8.55
CA PRO A 161 -7.20 -2.84 -8.92
C PRO A 161 -5.79 -2.21 -8.77
N PRO A 162 -4.74 -3.03 -8.56
CA PRO A 162 -3.38 -2.53 -8.33
C PRO A 162 -2.84 -1.59 -9.42
N SER A 163 -3.16 -1.86 -10.69
CA SER A 163 -2.79 -0.98 -11.81
C SER A 163 -3.44 0.40 -11.71
N PHE A 164 -4.70 0.46 -11.29
CA PHE A 164 -5.44 1.71 -11.17
C PHE A 164 -4.93 2.54 -10.00
N LEU A 165 -4.63 1.92 -8.85
CA LEU A 165 -3.99 2.60 -7.71
C LEU A 165 -2.64 3.21 -8.11
N ALA A 166 -1.82 2.46 -8.84
CA ALA A 166 -0.53 2.95 -9.32
C ALA A 166 -0.67 4.15 -10.26
N ALA A 167 -1.60 4.10 -11.22
CA ALA A 167 -1.86 5.21 -12.14
C ALA A 167 -2.41 6.44 -11.39
N ALA A 168 -3.36 6.25 -10.48
CA ALA A 168 -3.95 7.33 -9.68
C ALA A 168 -2.92 7.99 -8.76
N ALA A 169 -2.03 7.23 -8.13
CA ALA A 169 -0.96 7.78 -7.30
C ALA A 169 0.01 8.65 -8.11
N ILE A 170 0.42 8.20 -9.30
CA ILE A 170 1.28 8.99 -10.21
C ILE A 170 0.57 10.24 -10.69
N TYR A 171 -0.69 10.13 -11.13
CA TYR A 171 -1.48 11.28 -11.55
C TYR A 171 -1.62 12.32 -10.43
N THR A 172 -1.89 11.85 -9.21
CA THR A 172 -2.00 12.74 -8.02
C THR A 172 -0.66 13.39 -7.68
N ALA A 173 0.45 12.66 -7.80
CA ALA A 173 1.79 13.21 -7.60
C ALA A 173 2.13 14.27 -8.65
N GLN A 174 1.79 14.04 -9.92
CA GLN A 174 1.93 15.04 -10.99
C GLN A 174 1.10 16.29 -10.71
N CYS A 175 -0.16 16.12 -10.27
CA CYS A 175 -1.02 17.25 -9.88
C CYS A 175 -0.43 18.05 -8.72
N THR A 176 0.18 17.36 -7.75
CA THR A 176 0.82 17.98 -6.58
C THR A 176 2.07 18.78 -6.98
N LEU A 177 2.88 18.28 -7.91
CA LEU A 177 4.14 18.92 -8.28
C LEU A 177 3.99 19.99 -9.38
N PHE A 178 3.06 19.78 -10.31
CA PHE A 178 3.01 20.52 -11.58
C PHE A 178 1.63 21.14 -11.87
N GLY A 179 0.62 20.89 -11.03
CA GLY A 179 -0.76 21.36 -11.26
C GLY A 179 -1.54 20.49 -12.24
N ASP A 180 -2.70 20.98 -12.69
CA ASP A 180 -3.61 20.26 -13.59
C ASP A 180 -3.07 20.14 -15.02
N GLY A 181 -3.55 19.14 -15.77
CA GLY A 181 -3.24 18.96 -17.20
C GLY A 181 -1.95 18.19 -17.53
N ASN A 182 -1.24 17.67 -16.53
CA ASN A 182 0.05 16.97 -16.73
C ASN A 182 -0.07 15.48 -17.08
N TRP A 183 -1.29 14.94 -17.19
CA TRP A 183 -1.50 13.56 -17.63
C TRP A 183 -1.27 13.44 -19.14
N SER A 184 -0.06 13.03 -19.52
CA SER A 184 0.32 12.96 -20.94
C SER A 184 -0.38 11.83 -21.69
N LYS A 185 -0.51 11.96 -23.02
CA LYS A 185 -0.98 10.87 -23.91
C LYS A 185 -0.13 9.61 -23.78
N THR A 186 1.16 9.75 -23.43
CA THR A 186 2.05 8.62 -23.16
C THR A 186 1.62 7.89 -21.89
N CYS A 187 1.34 8.63 -20.80
CA CYS A 187 0.82 8.05 -19.55
C CYS A 187 -0.50 7.32 -19.81
N GLU A 188 -1.45 7.96 -20.49
CA GLU A 188 -2.75 7.37 -20.83
C GLU A 188 -2.59 6.10 -21.67
N ARG A 189 -1.73 6.10 -22.69
CA ARG A 189 -1.47 4.92 -23.53
C ARG A 189 -0.86 3.75 -22.75
N HIS A 190 0.07 4.02 -21.84
CA HIS A 190 0.78 2.96 -21.10
C HIS A 190 -0.02 2.44 -19.89
N THR A 191 -0.85 3.27 -19.28
CA THR A 191 -1.70 2.92 -18.14
C THR A 191 -3.08 2.43 -18.55
N THR A 192 -3.53 2.79 -19.74
CA THR A 192 -4.89 2.59 -20.27
C THR A 192 -5.99 3.37 -19.53
N TYR A 193 -5.62 4.35 -18.70
CA TYR A 193 -6.54 5.18 -17.93
C TYR A 193 -6.43 6.66 -18.30
N SER A 194 -7.56 7.31 -18.51
CA SER A 194 -7.69 8.76 -18.68
C SER A 194 -7.67 9.49 -17.34
N ALA A 195 -7.35 10.78 -17.34
CA ALA A 195 -7.38 11.61 -16.13
C ALA A 195 -8.76 11.61 -15.44
N ASP A 196 -9.84 11.68 -16.23
CA ASP A 196 -11.22 11.66 -15.73
C ASP A 196 -11.55 10.38 -14.97
N GLN A 197 -11.07 9.23 -15.46
CA GLN A 197 -11.24 7.95 -14.77
C GLN A 197 -10.50 7.93 -13.43
N LEU A 198 -9.30 8.51 -13.35
CA LEU A 198 -8.46 8.51 -12.15
C LEU A 198 -8.95 9.51 -11.09
N LEU A 199 -9.74 10.51 -11.48
CA LEU A 199 -10.08 11.66 -10.66
C LEU A 199 -10.72 11.31 -9.31
N GLU A 200 -11.68 10.37 -9.27
CA GLU A 200 -12.34 9.99 -8.00
C GLU A 200 -11.34 9.39 -6.99
N CYS A 201 -10.47 8.49 -7.48
CA CYS A 201 -9.46 7.87 -6.65
C CYS A 201 -8.41 8.89 -6.21
N SER A 202 -7.97 9.77 -7.12
CA SER A 202 -7.06 10.86 -6.79
C SER A 202 -7.60 11.81 -5.73
N ARG A 203 -8.91 12.13 -5.74
CA ARG A 203 -9.53 12.92 -4.67
C ARG A 203 -9.41 12.25 -3.31
N ARG A 204 -9.60 10.93 -3.23
CA ARG A 204 -9.39 10.16 -1.97
C ARG A 204 -7.94 10.22 -1.52
N ILE A 205 -7.00 10.00 -2.45
CA ILE A 205 -5.56 10.08 -2.19
C ILE A 205 -5.18 11.47 -1.65
N VAL A 206 -5.72 12.56 -2.22
CA VAL A 206 -5.51 13.92 -1.69
C VAL A 206 -6.05 14.05 -0.27
N GLY A 207 -7.24 13.51 0.01
CA GLY A 207 -7.79 13.48 1.36
C GLY A 207 -6.90 12.74 2.37
N PHE A 208 -6.29 11.63 1.98
CA PHE A 208 -5.32 10.92 2.84
C PHE A 208 -4.05 11.74 3.02
N HIS A 209 -3.55 12.37 1.96
CA HIS A 209 -2.36 13.21 2.01
C HIS A 209 -2.56 14.39 2.99
N GLN A 210 -3.71 15.08 2.96
CA GLN A 210 -4.05 16.15 3.91
C GLN A 210 -3.98 15.69 5.37
N ASN A 211 -4.43 14.47 5.65
CA ASN A 211 -4.51 13.94 7.01
C ASN A 211 -3.27 13.12 7.43
N SER A 212 -2.30 12.95 6.53
CA SER A 212 -1.15 12.05 6.75
C SER A 212 -0.25 12.46 7.92
N ALA A 213 -0.15 13.77 8.20
CA ALA A 213 0.66 14.32 9.29
C ALA A 213 -0.10 14.45 10.62
N THR A 214 -1.42 14.65 10.57
CA THR A 214 -2.27 14.99 11.72
C THR A 214 -3.11 13.83 12.23
N GLY A 215 -3.21 12.75 11.44
CA GLY A 215 -3.92 11.54 11.78
C GLY A 215 -3.29 10.74 12.92
N LYS A 216 -3.96 9.65 13.32
CA LYS A 216 -3.44 8.71 14.34
C LYS A 216 -2.44 7.72 13.75
N LEU A 217 -2.54 7.44 12.45
CA LEU A 217 -1.69 6.53 11.70
C LEU A 217 -0.74 7.40 10.89
N THR A 218 0.53 7.43 11.27
CA THR A 218 1.51 8.39 10.74
C THR A 218 2.80 7.71 10.28
N GLY A 219 2.86 6.38 10.28
CA GLY A 219 4.03 5.61 9.88
C GLY A 219 4.48 5.95 8.46
N VAL A 220 3.54 6.08 7.52
CA VAL A 220 3.83 6.49 6.13
C VAL A 220 4.41 7.91 6.08
N HIS A 221 3.77 8.88 6.75
CA HIS A 221 4.25 10.26 6.78
C HIS A 221 5.65 10.34 7.39
N ARG A 222 5.91 9.66 8.52
CA ARG A 222 7.23 9.62 9.16
C ARG A 222 8.28 9.03 8.23
N LYS A 223 7.98 7.90 7.56
CA LYS A 223 8.88 7.27 6.58
C LYS A 223 9.30 8.24 5.49
N TYR A 224 8.36 8.99 4.90
CA TYR A 224 8.65 9.91 3.78
C TYR A 224 9.02 11.34 4.21
N ASN A 225 9.06 11.63 5.52
CA ASN A 225 9.47 12.91 6.09
C ASN A 225 10.96 12.92 6.52
N ILE A 226 11.83 12.31 5.72
CA ILE A 226 13.28 12.31 5.93
C ILE A 226 14.00 12.64 4.62
N SER A 227 15.28 13.03 4.73
CA SER A 227 16.10 13.48 3.59
C SER A 227 16.27 12.41 2.50
N LYS A 228 16.33 11.12 2.88
CA LYS A 228 16.40 9.97 1.94
C LYS A 228 15.28 10.05 0.87
N PHE A 229 14.10 10.51 1.27
CA PHE A 229 12.90 10.63 0.45
C PHE A 229 12.55 12.08 0.09
N GLU A 230 13.53 12.99 0.11
CA GLU A 230 13.36 14.41 -0.27
C GLU A 230 12.27 15.17 0.52
N TYR A 231 11.91 14.67 1.70
CA TYR A 231 10.81 15.20 2.51
C TYR A 231 9.49 15.34 1.73
N VAL A 232 9.21 14.44 0.78
CA VAL A 232 8.00 14.52 -0.07
C VAL A 232 6.70 14.54 0.73
N ALA A 233 6.68 13.98 1.95
CA ALA A 233 5.55 14.06 2.87
C ALA A 233 5.19 15.49 3.30
N LYS A 234 6.09 16.47 3.14
CA LYS A 234 5.83 17.91 3.39
C LYS A 234 5.26 18.65 2.17
N SER A 235 5.10 17.98 1.03
CA SER A 235 4.57 18.63 -0.18
C SER A 235 3.12 19.07 0.07
N GLU A 236 2.70 20.19 -0.50
CA GLU A 236 1.31 20.63 -0.36
C GLU A 236 0.39 19.68 -1.13
N PRO A 237 -0.66 19.10 -0.53
CA PRO A 237 -1.60 18.26 -1.25
C PRO A 237 -2.27 19.03 -2.41
N ALA A 238 -2.58 18.33 -3.50
CA ALA A 238 -3.31 18.89 -4.65
C ALA A 238 -4.79 19.22 -4.32
N ASN A 239 -5.01 20.18 -3.42
CA ASN A 239 -6.30 20.54 -2.84
C ASN A 239 -7.33 20.97 -3.89
N PHE A 240 -6.86 21.52 -5.01
CA PHE A 240 -7.71 21.92 -6.14
C PHE A 240 -8.51 20.75 -6.74
N LEU A 241 -8.02 19.49 -6.61
CA LEU A 241 -8.76 18.32 -7.07
C LEU A 241 -10.02 18.04 -6.23
N LEU A 242 -10.07 18.50 -4.98
CA LEU A 242 -11.21 18.31 -4.08
C LEU A 242 -12.36 19.29 -4.38
N VAL A 243 -12.04 20.45 -4.95
CA VAL A 243 -13.04 21.46 -5.30
C VAL A 243 -13.82 20.95 -6.51
N GLN A 244 -15.12 20.67 -6.33
CA GLN A 244 -15.99 20.41 -7.48
C GLN A 244 -15.96 21.66 -8.37
N THR A 245 -15.48 21.51 -9.60
CA THR A 245 -15.79 22.46 -10.66
C THR A 245 -17.31 22.48 -10.82
N LEU A 246 -17.96 23.45 -10.17
CA LEU A 246 -19.29 23.89 -10.57
C LEU A 246 -19.18 24.18 -12.06
N GLY A 247 -19.87 23.39 -12.87
CA GLY A 247 -19.80 23.44 -14.32
C GLY A 247 -19.92 24.88 -14.80
N HIS A 248 -18.95 25.31 -15.60
CA HIS A 248 -19.14 26.50 -16.42
C HIS A 248 -20.18 26.13 -17.49
N SER A 249 -21.46 26.30 -17.14
CA SER A 249 -22.52 26.48 -18.12
C SER A 249 -22.33 27.87 -18.73
N ARG A 250 -21.70 27.93 -19.90
CA ARG A 250 -21.87 29.02 -20.86
C ARG A 250 -21.96 28.44 -22.26
#